data_AF-D8V3H0-F1
#
_entry.id   AF-D8V3H0-F1
#
_cell.length_a   1.000
_cell.length_b   1.000
_cell.length_c   1.000
_cell.angle_alpha   90.00
_cell.angle_beta   90.00
_cell.angle_gamma   90.00
#
_symmetry.space_group_name_H-M   'P 1'
#
loop_
_entity.id
_entity.type
_entity.pdbx_description
1 polymer ?
#
loop_
_entity_poly.entity_id
_entity_poly.type
_entity_poly.pdbx_seq_one_letter_code
_entity_poly.pdbx_strand_id
1 'polypeptide(L)'
;KDAFGREAELAIVQAPRALPRLVQMPPELSGYPYGFVLLSSFMQGFVHELFPQIDVHGCYQFRVTRNSDLFVSEDEITDLREALQGELSTRHFGDAVRLEIAHDTSPALARRLLEEFGLTEADCYRVQGPVNLVRLLQVPDLVDRPVLKYPPHTPAAVKAISASANVFDAIRQGDILLHHPYESFTPVLELLQQAARDPDVVAIKQTVYRTGNE
;
A
#
# COMPACT_ATOMS: atom_id res chain seq x y z
N LYS A 1 4.76 32.47 16.47
CA LYS A 1 4.32 31.89 17.77
C LYS A 1 3.13 30.98 17.48
N ASP A 2 3.05 29.79 18.09
CA ASP A 2 1.88 28.89 17.91
C ASP A 2 0.62 29.47 18.58
N ALA A 3 -0.52 28.79 18.42
CA ALA A 3 -1.80 29.14 19.05
C ALA A 3 -1.76 29.19 20.59
N PHE A 4 -0.64 28.80 21.21
CA PHE A 4 -0.41 28.75 22.66
C PHE A 4 0.72 29.69 23.11
N GLY A 5 1.22 30.56 22.22
CA GLY A 5 2.23 31.57 22.56
C GLY A 5 3.68 31.05 22.63
N ARG A 6 3.94 29.80 22.23
CA ARG A 6 5.29 29.22 22.16
C ARG A 6 5.97 29.55 20.85
N GLU A 7 7.29 29.64 20.85
CA GLU A 7 8.07 29.63 19.61
C GLU A 7 8.08 28.20 19.07
N ALA A 8 7.18 27.91 18.11
CA ALA A 8 7.19 26.64 17.42
C ALA A 8 8.33 26.62 16.41
N GLU A 9 9.40 25.91 16.74
CA GLU A 9 10.56 25.75 15.86
C GLU A 9 10.35 24.67 14.77
N LEU A 10 9.36 23.78 14.96
CA LEU A 10 9.08 22.67 14.04
C LEU A 10 7.60 22.31 14.04
N ALA A 11 7.07 22.00 12.86
CA ALA A 11 5.74 21.43 12.68
C ALA A 11 5.80 20.22 11.74
N ILE A 12 5.06 19.15 12.09
CA ILE A 12 4.89 17.98 11.22
C ILE A 12 3.52 18.06 10.57
N VAL A 13 3.49 18.15 9.24
CA VAL A 13 2.24 18.11 8.47
C VAL A 13 2.08 16.72 7.87
N GLN A 14 1.08 15.99 8.32
CA GLN A 14 0.76 14.69 7.76
C GLN A 14 -0.03 14.84 6.47
N ALA A 15 0.44 14.22 5.39
CA ALA A 15 -0.31 14.19 4.14
C ALA A 15 -1.61 13.39 4.32
N PRO A 16 -2.81 13.98 4.10
CA PRO A 16 -4.09 13.32 4.39
C PRO A 16 -4.24 12.00 3.61
N ARG A 17 -4.68 10.92 4.28
CA ARG A 17 -4.84 9.59 3.64
C ARG A 17 -5.96 9.56 2.59
N ALA A 18 -6.96 10.43 2.72
CA ALA A 18 -8.10 10.52 1.80
C ALA A 18 -7.77 11.12 0.43
N LEU A 19 -6.61 11.77 0.29
CA LEU A 19 -6.20 12.44 -0.95
C LEU A 19 -5.24 11.57 -1.76
N PRO A 20 -5.35 11.59 -3.11
CA PRO A 20 -4.41 10.90 -3.98
C PRO A 20 -3.00 11.46 -3.80
N ARG A 21 -1.99 10.57 -3.80
CA ARG A 21 -0.57 10.97 -3.63
C ARG A 21 0.05 11.55 -4.89
N LEU A 22 -0.49 11.18 -6.04
CA LEU A 22 -0.15 11.71 -7.34
C LEU A 22 -1.45 12.24 -7.95
N VAL A 23 -1.46 13.53 -8.29
CA VAL A 23 -2.61 14.24 -8.83
C VAL A 23 -2.37 14.44 -10.32
N GLN A 24 -3.32 14.00 -11.15
CA GLN A 24 -3.28 14.28 -12.58
C GLN A 24 -3.71 15.72 -12.81
N MET A 25 -2.89 16.46 -13.56
CA MET A 25 -3.14 17.86 -13.87
C MET A 25 -3.91 17.99 -15.19
N PRO A 26 -4.80 18.98 -15.31
CA PRO A 26 -5.41 19.33 -16.58
C PRO A 26 -4.33 19.58 -17.66
N PRO A 27 -4.50 19.07 -18.89
CA PRO A 27 -3.55 19.29 -19.98
C PRO A 27 -3.28 20.76 -20.25
N GLU A 28 -4.28 21.62 -20.08
CA GLU A 28 -4.19 23.07 -20.30
C GLU A 28 -3.26 23.75 -19.29
N LEU A 29 -3.17 23.21 -18.08
CA LEU A 29 -2.30 23.74 -17.01
C LEU A 29 -0.90 23.14 -17.06
N SER A 30 -0.80 21.85 -17.39
CA SER A 30 0.49 21.15 -17.38
C SER A 30 1.27 21.27 -18.68
N GLY A 31 0.60 21.53 -19.81
CA GLY A 31 1.20 21.49 -21.15
C GLY A 31 1.51 20.07 -21.65
N TYR A 32 1.09 19.04 -20.92
CA TYR A 32 1.30 17.63 -21.28
C TYR A 32 -0.04 16.90 -21.33
N PRO A 33 -0.23 15.93 -22.25
CA PRO A 33 -1.43 15.09 -22.27
C PRO A 33 -1.64 14.32 -20.95
N TYR A 34 -0.54 13.97 -20.28
CA TYR A 34 -0.52 13.30 -18.99
C TYR A 34 0.44 14.02 -18.03
N GLY A 35 0.03 15.17 -17.52
CA GLY A 35 0.76 15.90 -16.48
C GLY A 35 0.42 15.38 -15.09
N PHE A 36 1.40 15.27 -14.21
CA PHE A 36 1.18 14.86 -12.82
C PHE A 36 1.97 15.74 -11.85
N VAL A 37 1.39 15.98 -10.68
CA VAL A 37 2.03 16.66 -9.57
C VAL A 37 1.85 15.82 -8.30
N LEU A 38 2.89 15.73 -7.48
CA LEU A 38 2.81 15.03 -6.20
C LEU A 38 2.02 15.87 -5.20
N LEU A 39 1.23 15.21 -4.35
CA LEU A 39 0.54 15.88 -3.27
C LEU A 39 1.52 16.63 -2.35
N SER A 40 2.72 16.08 -2.15
CA SER A 40 3.76 16.75 -1.37
C SER A 40 4.21 18.08 -1.97
N SER A 41 4.22 18.22 -3.31
CA SER A 41 4.52 19.49 -3.97
C SER A 41 3.43 20.54 -3.72
N PHE A 42 2.15 20.15 -3.73
CA PHE A 42 1.06 21.03 -3.32
C PHE A 42 1.21 21.46 -1.86
N MET A 43 1.43 20.48 -0.96
CA MET A 43 1.61 20.78 0.46
C MET A 43 2.77 21.74 0.70
N GLN A 44 3.91 21.56 0.02
CA GLN A 44 5.05 22.48 0.11
C GLN A 44 4.71 23.88 -0.42
N GLY A 45 4.01 23.98 -1.55
CA GLY A 45 3.61 25.26 -2.14
C GLY A 45 2.63 26.04 -1.27
N PHE A 46 1.73 25.35 -0.56
CA PHE A 46 0.64 25.95 0.22
C PHE A 46 0.85 25.85 1.74
N VAL A 47 2.02 25.40 2.21
CA VAL A 47 2.28 25.18 3.66
C VAL A 47 2.08 26.45 4.49
N HIS A 48 2.33 27.63 3.91
CA HIS A 48 2.16 28.92 4.56
C HIS A 48 0.69 29.23 4.92
N GLU A 49 -0.27 28.68 4.17
CA GLU A 49 -1.71 28.82 4.48
C GLU A 49 -2.11 28.02 5.72
N LEU A 50 -1.40 26.93 6.02
CA LEU A 50 -1.62 26.15 7.25
C LEU A 50 -1.06 26.88 8.49
N PHE A 51 -0.10 27.79 8.31
CA PHE A 51 0.60 28.48 9.38
C PHE A 51 0.68 30.00 9.13
N PRO A 52 -0.46 30.72 9.03
CA PRO A 52 -0.49 32.12 8.58
C PRO A 52 0.22 33.12 9.53
N GLN A 53 0.51 32.71 10.77
CA GLN A 53 1.16 33.54 11.79
C GLN A 53 2.59 33.08 12.11
N ILE A 54 3.16 32.17 11.29
CA ILE A 54 4.50 31.63 11.46
C ILE A 54 5.26 31.85 10.16
N ASP A 55 6.47 32.39 10.26
CA ASP A 55 7.37 32.48 9.12
C ASP A 55 7.98 31.10 8.85
N VAL A 56 7.65 30.51 7.71
CA VAL A 56 8.08 29.15 7.35
C VAL A 56 9.42 29.21 6.62
N HIS A 57 10.50 28.98 7.35
CA HIS A 57 11.87 29.00 6.78
C HIS A 57 12.19 27.79 5.88
N GLY A 58 11.41 26.71 5.94
CA GLY A 58 11.62 25.56 5.08
C GLY A 58 10.56 24.48 5.27
N CYS A 59 10.35 23.68 4.23
CA CYS A 59 9.40 22.56 4.24
C CYS A 59 10.02 21.35 3.53
N TYR A 60 10.42 20.35 4.32
CA TYR A 60 11.19 19.20 3.83
C TYR A 60 10.38 17.91 3.96
N GLN A 61 10.40 17.11 2.90
CA GLN A 61 9.70 15.83 2.88
C GLN A 61 10.52 14.79 3.66
N PHE A 62 9.85 13.96 4.46
CA PHE A 62 10.46 12.80 5.08
C PHE A 62 9.47 11.63 5.15
N ARG A 63 10.00 10.42 5.29
CA ARG A 63 9.24 9.19 5.51
C ARG A 63 9.97 8.33 6.51
N VAL A 64 9.22 7.83 7.49
CA VAL A 64 9.68 6.78 8.39
C VAL A 64 9.09 5.45 7.95
N THR A 65 9.93 4.43 7.90
CA THR A 65 9.49 3.04 7.79
C THR A 65 9.64 2.40 9.16
N ARG A 66 8.58 1.72 9.60
CA ARG A 66 8.54 1.01 10.88
C ARG A 66 8.48 -0.48 10.64
N ASN A 67 9.06 -1.24 11.56
CA ASN A 67 8.92 -2.69 11.59
C ASN A 67 7.43 -3.06 11.69
N SER A 68 7.08 -4.20 11.10
CA SER A 68 5.73 -4.76 11.09
C SER A 68 5.62 -6.07 11.87
N ASP A 69 6.66 -6.44 12.62
CA ASP A 69 6.63 -7.63 13.48
C ASP A 69 5.45 -7.53 14.47
N LEU A 70 4.66 -8.60 14.49
CA LEU A 70 3.55 -8.78 15.42
C LEU A 70 4.09 -9.65 16.55
N PHE A 71 4.23 -9.08 17.74
CA PHE A 71 4.59 -9.83 18.93
C PHE A 71 3.33 -10.47 19.49
N VAL A 72 2.99 -11.66 19.02
CA VAL A 72 1.89 -12.46 19.56
C VAL A 72 2.50 -13.40 20.60
N SER A 73 2.17 -13.23 21.89
CA SER A 73 2.61 -14.16 22.93
C SER A 73 1.91 -15.51 22.73
N GLU A 74 2.66 -16.54 22.33
CA GLU A 74 2.12 -17.89 22.12
C GLU A 74 1.58 -18.52 23.42
N ASP A 75 1.98 -18.00 24.59
CA ASP A 75 1.70 -18.59 25.89
C ASP A 75 0.29 -18.31 26.45
N GLU A 76 -0.52 -17.40 25.86
CA GLU A 76 -1.77 -16.92 26.47
C GLU A 76 -3.01 -16.89 25.56
N ILE A 77 -3.08 -17.67 24.48
CA ILE A 77 -4.14 -17.46 23.48
C ILE A 77 -5.03 -18.69 23.24
N THR A 78 -6.31 -18.56 23.60
CA THR A 78 -7.39 -19.50 23.26
C THR A 78 -7.96 -19.28 21.84
N ASP A 79 -7.87 -18.04 21.31
CA ASP A 79 -8.27 -17.69 19.93
C ASP A 79 -7.26 -16.73 19.26
N LEU A 80 -6.42 -17.31 18.38
CA LEU A 80 -5.39 -16.59 17.63
C LEU A 80 -5.96 -15.50 16.72
N ARG A 81 -7.20 -15.64 16.25
CA ARG A 81 -7.82 -14.66 15.35
C ARG A 81 -8.11 -13.35 16.09
N GLU A 82 -8.65 -13.43 17.30
CA GLU A 82 -8.96 -12.26 18.13
C GLU A 82 -7.68 -11.52 18.53
N ALA A 83 -6.64 -12.27 18.93
CA ALA A 83 -5.33 -11.70 19.26
C ALA A 83 -4.69 -10.97 18.05
N LEU A 84 -4.73 -11.57 16.85
CA LEU A 84 -4.22 -10.94 15.64
C LEU A 84 -5.02 -9.68 15.24
N GLN A 85 -6.35 -9.68 15.43
CA GLN A 85 -7.17 -8.50 15.15
C GLN A 85 -6.82 -7.31 16.06
N GLY A 86 -6.52 -7.57 17.33
CA GLY A 86 -6.05 -6.55 18.28
C GLY A 86 -4.69 -5.96 17.86
N GLU A 87 -3.71 -6.82 17.58
CA GLU A 87 -2.34 -6.40 17.23
C GLU A 87 -2.24 -5.73 15.84
N LEU A 88 -3.16 -6.03 14.92
CA LEU A 88 -3.21 -5.32 13.63
C LEU A 88 -3.48 -3.82 13.79
N SER A 89 -4.19 -3.42 14.85
CA SER A 89 -4.48 -2.01 15.14
C SER A 89 -3.26 -1.25 15.70
N THR A 90 -2.35 -1.95 16.38
CA THR A 90 -1.12 -1.41 16.99
C THR A 90 0.09 -1.47 16.06
N ARG A 91 -0.02 -2.13 14.90
CA ARG A 91 1.06 -2.27 13.89
C ARG A 91 1.74 -0.96 13.48
N HIS A 92 1.08 0.19 13.62
CA HIS A 92 1.67 1.50 13.35
C HIS A 92 2.70 1.98 14.41
N PHE A 93 2.83 1.28 15.54
CA PHE A 93 3.72 1.63 16.65
C PHE A 93 5.05 0.85 16.67
N GLY A 94 5.28 -0.09 15.74
CA GLY A 94 6.55 -0.84 15.68
C GLY A 94 7.77 0.07 15.54
N ASP A 95 8.95 -0.42 15.90
CA ASP A 95 10.19 0.37 15.92
C ASP A 95 10.49 1.00 14.55
N ALA A 96 10.97 2.24 14.56
CA ALA A 96 11.45 2.86 13.34
C ALA A 96 12.73 2.14 12.88
N VAL A 97 12.81 1.80 11.60
CA VAL A 97 13.94 1.06 11.02
C VAL A 97 14.60 1.77 9.85
N ARG A 98 13.95 2.80 9.30
CA ARG A 98 14.49 3.58 8.19
C ARG A 98 13.89 4.97 8.15
N LEU A 99 14.74 5.96 7.91
CA LEU A 99 14.34 7.34 7.65
C LEU A 99 14.77 7.72 6.23
N GLU A 100 13.82 8.11 5.39
CA GLU A 100 14.08 8.73 4.09
C GLU A 100 13.80 10.25 4.21
N ILE A 101 14.72 11.10 3.76
CA ILE A 101 14.57 12.56 3.77
C ILE A 101 14.93 13.16 2.41
N ALA A 102 14.36 14.32 2.08
CA ALA A 102 14.77 15.09 0.90
C ALA A 102 16.24 15.51 1.02
N HIS A 103 16.99 15.54 -0.09
CA HIS A 103 18.44 15.79 -0.05
C HIS A 103 18.80 17.13 0.61
N ASP A 104 17.93 18.12 0.48
CA ASP A 104 18.09 19.52 0.89
C ASP A 104 17.71 19.74 2.37
N THR A 105 17.24 18.69 3.04
CA THR A 105 16.97 18.70 4.49
C THR A 105 18.23 19.07 5.27
N SER A 106 18.13 20.12 6.10
CA SER A 106 19.28 20.62 6.86
C SER A 106 19.88 19.54 7.78
N PRO A 107 21.21 19.55 8.03
CA PRO A 107 21.83 18.58 8.95
C PRO A 107 21.29 18.65 10.38
N ALA A 108 20.82 19.83 10.83
CA ALA A 108 20.20 19.98 12.14
C ALA A 108 18.84 19.27 12.20
N LEU A 109 18.01 19.45 11.17
CA LEU A 109 16.70 18.79 11.10
C LEU A 109 16.84 17.27 10.93
N ALA A 110 17.80 16.81 10.12
CA ALA A 110 18.08 15.38 9.96
C ALA A 110 18.46 14.73 11.29
N ARG A 111 19.39 15.33 12.05
CA ARG A 111 19.78 14.84 13.39
C ARG A 111 18.59 14.81 14.35
N ARG A 112 17.77 15.85 14.36
CA ARG A 112 16.55 15.88 15.18
C ARG A 112 15.60 14.75 14.82
N LEU A 113 15.34 14.50 13.53
CA LEU A 113 14.49 13.39 13.12
C LEU A 113 15.08 12.03 13.52
N LEU A 114 16.40 11.85 13.42
CA LEU A 114 17.08 10.63 13.86
C LEU A 114 16.92 10.40 15.37
N GLU A 115 17.12 11.43 16.19
CA GLU A 115 16.93 11.38 17.65
C GLU A 115 15.47 11.04 18.01
N GLU A 116 14.49 11.70 17.39
CA GLU A 116 13.05 11.48 17.64
C GLU A 116 12.60 10.04 17.28
N PHE A 117 13.23 9.42 16.28
CA PHE A 117 12.89 8.06 15.85
C PHE A 117 13.83 6.99 16.41
N GLY A 118 14.83 7.35 17.23
CA GLY A 118 15.81 6.40 17.77
C GLY A 118 16.67 5.73 16.69
N LEU A 119 16.95 6.45 15.60
CA LEU A 119 17.67 5.95 14.43
C LEU A 119 19.10 6.51 14.39
N THR A 120 19.97 5.83 13.65
CA THR A 120 21.35 6.29 13.38
C THR A 120 21.47 6.84 11.95
N GLU A 121 22.58 7.52 11.66
CA GLU A 121 22.88 7.98 10.29
C GLU A 121 22.93 6.83 9.27
N ALA A 122 23.26 5.60 9.70
CA ALA A 122 23.23 4.42 8.83
C ALA A 122 21.81 4.04 8.36
N ASP A 123 20.80 4.45 9.11
CA ASP A 123 19.38 4.21 8.81
C ASP A 123 18.77 5.38 8.00
N CYS A 124 19.54 6.44 7.73
CA CYS A 124 19.11 7.64 7.04
C CYS A 124 19.46 7.62 5.55
N TYR A 125 18.46 7.84 4.71
CA TYR A 125 18.59 7.87 3.26
C TYR A 125 18.18 9.24 2.73
N ARG A 126 19.17 10.00 2.23
CA ARG A 126 18.95 11.28 1.55
C ARG A 126 18.59 11.03 0.09
N VAL A 127 17.40 11.45 -0.32
CA VAL A 127 16.86 11.20 -1.66
C VAL A 127 17.00 12.42 -2.54
N GLN A 128 17.60 12.24 -3.72
CA GLN A 128 17.58 13.24 -4.79
C GLN A 128 16.27 13.12 -5.57
N GLY A 129 15.28 13.92 -5.21
CA GLY A 129 13.93 13.88 -5.77
C GLY A 129 12.86 13.62 -4.71
N PRO A 130 11.66 13.18 -5.10
CA PRO A 130 10.57 13.00 -4.16
C PRO A 130 10.80 11.81 -3.23
N VAL A 131 10.51 12.01 -1.95
CA VAL A 131 10.50 10.92 -0.97
C VAL A 131 9.35 9.98 -1.30
N ASN A 132 9.56 8.67 -1.12
CA ASN A 132 8.55 7.63 -1.39
C ASN A 132 8.19 7.46 -2.89
N LEU A 133 9.18 7.15 -3.72
CA LEU A 133 8.99 6.90 -5.17
C LEU A 133 8.00 5.79 -5.51
N VAL A 134 7.70 4.88 -4.59
CA VAL A 134 6.67 3.83 -4.74
C VAL A 134 5.31 4.43 -5.13
N ARG A 135 5.04 5.70 -4.79
CA ARG A 135 3.82 6.40 -5.21
C ARG A 135 3.68 6.56 -6.71
N LEU A 136 4.76 6.42 -7.49
CA LEU A 136 4.73 6.48 -8.95
C LEU A 136 4.28 5.15 -9.59
N LEU A 137 4.16 4.06 -8.82
CA LEU A 137 3.70 2.78 -9.37
C LEU A 137 2.28 2.83 -9.93
N GLN A 138 1.47 3.81 -9.55
CA GLN A 138 0.13 4.03 -10.11
C GLN A 138 0.12 4.74 -11.47
N VAL A 139 1.26 5.31 -11.91
CA VAL A 139 1.33 6.07 -13.19
C VAL A 139 0.91 5.23 -14.39
N PRO A 140 1.35 3.97 -14.56
CA PRO A 140 0.92 3.14 -15.68
C PRO A 140 -0.59 3.00 -15.78
N ASP A 141 -1.31 2.92 -14.66
CA ASP A 141 -2.78 2.78 -14.66
C ASP A 141 -3.49 4.09 -15.05
N LEU A 142 -2.87 5.24 -14.80
CA LEU A 142 -3.44 6.58 -15.09
C LEU A 142 -3.13 7.10 -16.50
N VAL A 143 -2.25 6.42 -17.25
CA VAL A 143 -1.78 6.88 -18.56
C VAL A 143 -2.30 5.95 -19.65
N ASP A 144 -3.12 6.45 -20.58
CA ASP A 144 -3.54 5.66 -21.74
C ASP A 144 -2.48 5.71 -22.85
N ARG A 145 -1.44 4.87 -22.68
CA ARG A 145 -0.39 4.62 -23.68
C ARG A 145 -0.09 3.11 -23.77
N PRO A 146 -0.93 2.33 -24.47
CA PRO A 146 -0.81 0.87 -24.52
C PRO A 146 0.55 0.38 -25.01
N VAL A 147 1.20 1.12 -25.91
CA VAL A 147 2.55 0.80 -26.44
C VAL A 147 3.66 0.84 -25.37
N LEU A 148 3.41 1.46 -24.21
CA LEU A 148 4.34 1.50 -23.08
C LEU A 148 3.97 0.51 -21.97
N LYS A 149 2.94 -0.31 -22.17
CA LYS A 149 2.43 -1.27 -21.19
C LYS A 149 2.64 -2.69 -21.69
N TYR A 150 2.75 -3.63 -20.76
CA TYR A 150 2.61 -5.04 -21.11
C TYR A 150 1.22 -5.28 -21.70
N PRO A 151 1.08 -6.12 -22.73
CA PRO A 151 -0.22 -6.50 -23.25
C PRO A 151 -1.03 -7.18 -22.13
N PRO A 152 -2.35 -6.93 -22.06
CA PRO A 152 -3.18 -7.63 -21.10
C PRO A 152 -3.09 -9.14 -21.32
N HIS A 153 -2.93 -9.89 -20.25
CA HIS A 153 -2.97 -11.35 -20.28
C HIS A 153 -4.38 -11.82 -19.95
N THR A 154 -5.01 -12.53 -20.87
CA THR A 154 -6.27 -13.24 -20.61
C THR A 154 -5.95 -14.69 -20.26
N PRO A 155 -6.21 -15.13 -19.01
CA PRO A 155 -5.98 -16.52 -18.63
C PRO A 155 -6.82 -17.48 -19.48
N ALA A 156 -6.25 -18.61 -19.86
CA ALA A 156 -6.93 -19.64 -20.61
C ALA A 156 -7.98 -20.38 -19.76
N ALA A 157 -9.05 -20.84 -20.41
CA ALA A 157 -10.00 -21.75 -19.79
C ALA A 157 -9.39 -23.16 -19.65
N VAL A 158 -9.73 -23.84 -18.57
CA VAL A 158 -9.23 -25.19 -18.26
C VAL A 158 -10.11 -26.22 -18.97
N LYS A 159 -9.59 -26.80 -20.05
CA LYS A 159 -10.34 -27.69 -20.95
C LYS A 159 -11.04 -28.85 -20.24
N ALA A 160 -10.38 -29.45 -19.25
CA ALA A 160 -10.93 -30.58 -18.49
C ALA A 160 -12.24 -30.22 -17.75
N ILE A 161 -12.35 -28.96 -17.30
CA ILE A 161 -13.50 -28.47 -16.54
C ILE A 161 -14.56 -27.92 -17.49
N SER A 162 -14.18 -27.18 -18.53
CA SER A 162 -15.12 -26.62 -19.51
C SER A 162 -15.89 -27.69 -20.31
N ALA A 163 -15.37 -28.91 -20.40
CA ALA A 163 -16.05 -30.03 -21.05
C ALA A 163 -17.11 -30.71 -20.17
N SER A 164 -17.16 -30.40 -18.87
CA SER A 164 -18.07 -31.03 -17.89
C SER A 164 -19.08 -30.01 -17.37
N ALA A 165 -20.34 -30.43 -17.20
CA ALA A 165 -21.38 -29.56 -16.64
C ALA A 165 -21.19 -29.32 -15.12
N ASN A 166 -20.48 -30.23 -14.45
CA ASN A 166 -20.21 -30.23 -13.02
C ASN A 166 -18.71 -30.42 -12.78
N VAL A 167 -18.12 -29.58 -11.94
CA VAL A 167 -16.68 -29.63 -11.62
C VAL A 167 -16.31 -30.89 -10.83
N PHE A 168 -17.22 -31.44 -10.03
CA PHE A 168 -17.02 -32.72 -9.35
C PHE A 168 -16.88 -33.88 -10.33
N ASP A 169 -17.65 -33.88 -11.44
CA ASP A 169 -17.54 -34.90 -12.47
C ASP A 169 -16.19 -34.83 -13.19
N ALA A 170 -15.69 -33.62 -13.46
CA ALA A 170 -14.36 -33.43 -14.03
C ALA A 170 -13.27 -33.99 -13.10
N ILE A 171 -13.35 -33.71 -11.80
CA ILE A 171 -12.38 -34.20 -10.80
C ILE A 171 -12.46 -35.74 -10.65
N ARG A 172 -13.66 -36.34 -10.75
CA ARG A 172 -13.81 -37.81 -10.71
C ARG A 172 -13.13 -38.51 -11.88
N GLN A 173 -13.00 -37.86 -13.04
CA GLN A 173 -12.34 -38.42 -14.22
C GLN A 173 -10.81 -38.43 -14.11
N GLY A 174 -10.24 -37.56 -13.28
CA GLY A 174 -8.80 -37.51 -13.01
C GLY A 174 -8.36 -36.22 -12.32
N ASP A 175 -7.13 -36.21 -11.82
CA ASP A 175 -6.54 -35.04 -11.18
C ASP A 175 -6.46 -33.85 -12.15
N ILE A 176 -6.78 -32.65 -11.64
CA ILE A 176 -6.74 -31.41 -12.40
C ILE A 176 -5.71 -30.47 -11.78
N LEU A 177 -4.68 -30.13 -12.55
CA LEU A 177 -3.69 -29.12 -12.19
C LEU A 177 -4.07 -27.77 -12.82
N LEU A 178 -4.00 -26.71 -12.03
CA LEU A 178 -4.21 -25.33 -12.46
C LEU A 178 -2.90 -24.55 -12.39
N HIS A 179 -2.50 -23.92 -13.49
CA HIS A 179 -1.27 -23.13 -13.58
C HIS A 179 -1.58 -21.63 -13.69
N HIS A 180 -1.67 -20.95 -12.55
CA HIS A 180 -1.87 -19.50 -12.50
C HIS A 180 -0.56 -18.73 -12.73
N PRO A 181 -0.59 -17.54 -13.36
CA PRO A 181 -1.78 -16.82 -13.85
C PRO A 181 -2.23 -17.21 -15.28
N TYR A 182 -1.63 -18.25 -15.88
CA TYR A 182 -1.88 -18.65 -17.27
C TYR A 182 -3.26 -19.26 -17.50
N GLU A 183 -3.80 -19.94 -16.48
CA GLU A 183 -5.13 -20.51 -16.47
C GLU A 183 -6.04 -19.76 -15.49
N SER A 184 -7.33 -19.68 -15.83
CA SER A 184 -8.33 -18.97 -15.04
C SER A 184 -8.48 -19.56 -13.64
N PHE A 185 -8.67 -18.68 -12.64
CA PHE A 185 -9.03 -19.06 -11.27
C PHE A 185 -10.53 -19.38 -11.11
N THR A 186 -11.36 -19.04 -12.11
CA THR A 186 -12.81 -19.28 -12.11
C THR A 186 -13.21 -20.70 -11.66
N PRO A 187 -12.54 -21.79 -12.09
CA PRO A 187 -12.90 -23.13 -11.65
C PRO A 187 -12.85 -23.36 -10.12
N VAL A 188 -11.93 -22.69 -9.42
CA VAL A 188 -11.85 -22.78 -7.95
C VAL A 188 -13.08 -22.13 -7.31
N LEU A 189 -13.52 -21.00 -7.86
CA LEU A 189 -14.74 -20.31 -7.41
C LEU A 189 -15.99 -21.14 -7.72
N GLU A 190 -16.06 -21.74 -8.91
CA GLU A 190 -17.16 -22.62 -9.30
C GLU A 190 -17.25 -23.87 -8.41
N LEU A 191 -16.10 -24.49 -8.06
CA LEU A 191 -16.04 -25.58 -7.11
C LEU A 191 -16.66 -25.21 -5.77
N LEU A 192 -16.28 -24.06 -5.20
CA LEU A 192 -16.84 -23.59 -3.93
C LEU A 192 -18.33 -23.26 -4.06
N GLN A 193 -18.76 -22.64 -5.15
CA GLN A 193 -20.16 -22.28 -5.39
C GLN A 193 -21.07 -23.49 -5.63
N GLN A 194 -20.59 -24.52 -6.33
CA GLN A 194 -21.31 -25.78 -6.52
C GLN A 194 -21.35 -26.55 -5.21
N ALA A 195 -20.22 -26.67 -4.51
CA ALA A 195 -20.15 -27.33 -3.21
C ALA A 195 -21.10 -26.73 -2.18
N ALA A 196 -21.25 -25.41 -2.16
CA ALA A 196 -22.16 -24.74 -1.24
C ALA A 196 -23.66 -24.99 -1.51
N ARG A 197 -24.02 -25.48 -2.70
CA ARG A 197 -25.42 -25.73 -3.12
C ARG A 197 -25.76 -27.22 -3.27
N ASP A 198 -24.75 -28.08 -3.27
CA ASP A 198 -24.91 -29.52 -3.48
C ASP A 198 -25.38 -30.20 -2.18
N PRO A 199 -26.56 -30.84 -2.16
CA PRO A 199 -27.07 -31.53 -0.96
C PRO A 199 -26.21 -32.72 -0.53
N ASP A 200 -25.37 -33.27 -1.42
CA ASP A 200 -24.49 -34.39 -1.11
C ASP A 200 -23.17 -33.92 -0.45
N VAL A 201 -22.89 -32.62 -0.42
CA VAL A 201 -21.72 -32.05 0.25
C VAL A 201 -21.99 -31.89 1.75
N VAL A 202 -21.32 -32.72 2.54
CA VAL A 202 -21.48 -32.73 4.01
C VAL A 202 -20.67 -31.62 4.69
N ALA A 203 -19.48 -31.29 4.16
CA ALA A 203 -18.60 -30.29 4.77
C ALA A 203 -17.63 -29.67 3.74
N ILE A 204 -17.29 -28.40 3.94
CA ILE A 204 -16.23 -27.68 3.23
C ILE A 204 -15.19 -27.24 4.26
N LYS A 205 -13.93 -27.63 4.05
CA LYS A 205 -12.80 -27.21 4.88
C LYS A 205 -11.76 -26.52 4.00
N GLN A 206 -11.37 -25.30 4.38
CA GLN A 206 -10.39 -24.51 3.63
C GLN A 206 -9.51 -23.71 4.59
N THR A 207 -8.23 -23.58 4.25
CA THR A 207 -7.31 -22.69 4.95
C THR A 207 -7.34 -21.32 4.29
N VAL A 208 -7.60 -20.28 5.07
CA VAL A 208 -7.56 -18.89 4.62
C VAL A 208 -6.30 -18.24 5.18
N TYR A 209 -5.41 -17.79 4.30
CA TYR A 209 -4.16 -17.13 4.71
C TYR A 209 -4.27 -15.61 4.65
N ARG A 210 -4.72 -15.07 3.50
CA ARG A 210 -5.03 -13.65 3.31
C ARG A 210 -6.29 -13.55 2.46
N THR A 211 -7.27 -12.80 2.94
CA THR A 211 -8.41 -12.42 2.10
C THR A 211 -7.94 -11.33 1.15
N GLY A 212 -7.95 -11.60 -0.15
CA GLY A 212 -7.89 -10.55 -1.16
C GLY A 212 -9.14 -9.67 -1.07
N ASN A 213 -9.04 -8.41 -1.49
CA ASN A 213 -10.19 -7.51 -1.59
C ASN A 213 -10.79 -7.52 -3.02
N GLU A 214 -10.60 -8.59 -3.77
CA GLU A 214 -11.14 -8.77 -5.13
C GLU A 214 -12.19 -9.88 -5.16
#